data_AF-A0A2T0SKE4-F1
#
_entry.id   AF-A0A2T0SKE4-F1
#
_cell.length_a   1.000
_cell.length_b   1.000
_cell.length_c   1.000
_cell.angle_alpha   90.00
_cell.angle_beta   90.00
_cell.angle_gamma   90.00
#
_symmetry.space_group_name_H-M   'P 1'
#
loop_
_entity.id
_entity.type
_entity.pdbx_description
1 polymer ?
#
loop_
_entity_poly.entity_id
_entity_poly.type
_entity_poly.pdbx_seq_one_letter_code
_entity_poly.pdbx_strand_id
1 'polypeptide(L)'
;MNQDISHENIGRQLEDEANKIQDRQIEQQFRDAFLQLDPNINLAAITIVSDIANDNLMIDGVDDDLIDRAVEIVRGEHDNAEL
;
A
#
# COMPACT_ATOMS: atom_id res chain seq x y z
N MET A 1 17.52 28.68 23.82
CA MET A 1 16.70 27.47 23.60
C MET A 1 15.85 27.74 22.38
N ASN A 2 16.19 27.18 21.20
CA ASN A 2 15.33 27.23 19.99
C ASN A 2 15.85 26.36 18.82
N GLN A 3 16.57 25.27 19.11
CA GLN A 3 17.14 24.39 18.08
C GLN A 3 16.53 22.98 18.09
N ASP A 4 15.90 22.54 19.19
CA ASP A 4 15.28 21.20 19.29
C ASP A 4 13.96 21.06 18.50
N ILE A 5 13.13 22.10 18.45
CA ILE A 5 11.80 22.04 17.82
C ILE A 5 11.90 21.83 16.29
N SER A 6 12.99 22.30 15.68
CA SER A 6 13.19 22.20 14.22
C SER A 6 13.47 20.77 13.78
N HIS A 7 14.28 20.02 14.53
CA HIS A 7 14.65 18.65 14.16
C HIS A 7 13.50 17.66 14.36
N GLU A 8 12.71 17.82 15.43
CA GLU A 8 11.56 16.97 15.71
C GLU A 8 10.42 17.18 14.69
N ASN A 9 10.26 18.40 14.17
CA ASN A 9 9.34 18.69 13.08
C ASN A 9 9.80 18.11 11.74
N ILE A 10 11.10 18.15 11.45
CA ILE A 10 11.65 17.55 10.22
C ILE A 10 11.54 16.03 10.28
N GLY A 11 11.83 15.41 11.43
CA GLY A 11 11.71 13.96 11.61
C GLY A 11 10.30 13.46 11.33
N ARG A 12 9.28 14.12 11.90
CA ARG A 12 7.87 13.77 11.64
C ARG A 12 7.45 13.97 10.19
N GLN A 13 7.92 15.05 9.54
CA GLN A 13 7.63 15.28 8.12
C GLN A 13 8.22 14.18 7.22
N LEU A 14 9.45 13.75 7.51
CA LEU A 14 10.10 12.67 6.76
C LEU A 14 9.39 11.33 6.97
N GLU A 15 8.94 11.05 8.19
CA GLU A 15 8.15 9.85 8.51
C GLU A 15 6.80 9.85 7.77
N ASP A 16 6.07 10.97 7.80
CA ASP A 16 4.81 11.13 7.06
C ASP A 16 5.00 10.97 5.55
N GLU A 17 6.10 11.50 4.99
CA GLU A 17 6.43 11.33 3.58
C GLU A 17 6.78 9.88 3.23
N ALA A 18 7.56 9.20 4.08
CA ALA A 18 7.90 7.80 3.92
C ALA A 18 6.65 6.91 3.95
N ASN A 19 5.75 7.14 4.90
CA ASN A 19 4.48 6.41 5.00
C ASN A 19 3.62 6.63 3.74
N LYS A 20 3.45 7.87 3.28
CA LYS A 20 2.71 8.17 2.04
C LYS A 20 3.33 7.55 0.79
N ILE A 21 4.65 7.35 0.76
CA ILE A 21 5.31 6.66 -0.35
C ILE A 21 4.98 5.18 -0.28
N GLN A 22 5.11 4.56 0.90
CA GLN A 22 4.80 3.14 1.07
C GLN A 22 3.31 2.85 0.83
N ASP A 23 2.38 3.70 1.30
CA ASP A 23 0.94 3.52 1.06
C ASP A 23 0.63 3.44 -0.43
N ARG A 24 1.23 4.35 -1.22
CA ARG A 24 1.10 4.36 -2.68
C ARG A 24 1.74 3.13 -3.34
N GLN A 25 2.83 2.60 -2.78
CA GLN A 25 3.45 1.38 -3.29
C GLN A 25 2.57 0.16 -3.03
N ILE A 26 1.99 0.04 -1.84
CA ILE A 26 1.03 -1.02 -1.50
C ILE A 26 -0.19 -0.94 -2.43
N GLU A 27 -0.76 0.25 -2.59
CA GLU A 27 -1.88 0.44 -3.51
C GLU A 27 -1.55 -0.02 -4.94
N GLN A 28 -0.35 0.30 -5.44
CA GLN A 28 0.07 -0.11 -6.78
C GLN A 28 0.30 -1.62 -6.88
N GLN A 29 0.91 -2.25 -5.87
CA GLN A 29 1.10 -3.71 -5.83
C GLN A 29 -0.24 -4.45 -5.92
N PHE A 30 -1.27 -3.98 -5.19
CA PHE A 30 -2.60 -4.56 -5.31
C PHE A 30 -3.22 -4.35 -6.70
N ARG A 31 -3.06 -3.17 -7.31
CA ARG A 31 -3.54 -2.93 -8.69
C ARG A 31 -2.88 -3.88 -9.68
N ASP A 32 -1.57 -4.10 -9.55
CA ASP A 32 -0.81 -5.00 -10.41
C ASP A 32 -1.24 -6.46 -10.17
N ALA A 33 -1.42 -6.88 -8.91
CA ALA A 33 -1.94 -8.20 -8.57
C ALA A 33 -3.34 -8.44 -9.15
N PHE A 34 -4.24 -7.46 -9.08
CA PHE A 34 -5.57 -7.56 -9.69
C PHE A 34 -5.50 -7.73 -11.21
N LEU A 35 -4.62 -6.99 -11.90
CA LEU A 35 -4.40 -7.16 -13.34
C LEU A 35 -3.76 -8.52 -13.69
N GLN A 36 -2.90 -9.06 -12.83
CA GLN A 36 -2.33 -10.40 -13.00
C GLN A 36 -3.40 -11.49 -12.89
N LEU A 37 -4.35 -11.33 -11.96
CA LEU A 37 -5.44 -12.27 -11.73
C LEU A 37 -6.53 -12.19 -12.81
N ASP A 38 -6.90 -10.99 -13.23
CA ASP A 38 -7.83 -10.73 -14.32
C ASP A 38 -7.38 -9.54 -15.17
N PRO A 39 -6.81 -9.77 -16.38
CA PRO A 39 -6.33 -8.70 -17.24
C PRO A 39 -7.45 -7.82 -17.82
N ASN A 40 -8.72 -8.22 -17.70
CA ASN A 40 -9.87 -7.44 -18.15
C ASN A 40 -10.55 -6.66 -17.02
N ILE A 41 -9.99 -6.69 -15.80
CA ILE A 41 -10.60 -6.05 -14.64
C ILE A 41 -10.66 -4.53 -14.81
N ASN A 42 -11.78 -3.94 -14.40
CA ASN A 42 -11.93 -2.49 -14.38
C ASN A 42 -11.30 -1.90 -13.11
N LEU A 43 -10.00 -1.64 -13.13
CA LEU A 43 -9.27 -1.02 -12.01
C LEU A 43 -9.84 0.32 -11.54
N ALA A 44 -10.60 1.03 -12.39
CA ALA A 44 -11.23 2.30 -12.02
C ALA A 44 -12.46 2.12 -11.11
N ALA A 45 -13.04 0.91 -11.07
CA ALA A 45 -14.12 0.56 -10.16
C ALA A 45 -13.60 0.08 -8.79
N ILE A 46 -12.29 -0.18 -8.67
CA ILE A 46 -11.67 -0.69 -7.46
C ILE A 46 -11.13 0.47 -6.62
N THR A 47 -11.53 0.50 -5.36
CA THR A 47 -10.98 1.41 -4.36
C THR A 47 -9.96 0.65 -3.52
N ILE A 48 -8.74 1.17 -3.42
CA ILE A 48 -7.66 0.63 -2.59
C ILE A 48 -7.14 1.81 -1.78
N VAL A 49 -7.14 1.69 -0.46
CA VAL A 49 -6.64 2.71 0.46
C VAL A 49 -5.74 2.03 1.48
N SER A 50 -4.46 2.38 1.45
CA SER A 50 -3.48 1.97 2.45
C SER A 50 -3.26 3.08 3.47
N ASP A 51 -3.16 2.69 4.74
CA ASP A 51 -2.76 3.55 5.86
C ASP A 51 -1.85 2.75 6.79
N ILE A 52 -0.57 2.68 6.44
CA ILE A 52 0.45 1.92 7.19
C ILE A 52 0.67 2.51 8.58
N ALA A 53 0.48 3.82 8.74
CA ALA A 53 0.60 4.48 10.03
C ALA A 53 -0.42 3.94 11.05
N ASN A 54 -1.57 3.45 10.57
CA ASN A 54 -2.63 2.86 11.39
C ASN A 54 -2.80 1.35 11.16
N ASP A 55 -1.87 0.68 10.46
CA ASP A 55 -1.93 -0.74 10.10
C ASP A 55 -3.28 -1.13 9.46
N ASN A 56 -3.76 -0.30 8.53
CA ASN A 56 -5.06 -0.46 7.90
C ASN A 56 -4.94 -0.53 6.37
N LEU A 57 -5.66 -1.47 5.78
CA LEU A 57 -5.81 -1.62 4.34
C LEU A 57 -7.29 -1.87 4.02
N MET A 58 -7.86 -1.03 3.17
CA MET A 58 -9.22 -1.16 2.69
C MET A 58 -9.22 -1.41 1.19
N ILE A 59 -9.94 -2.44 0.76
CA ILE A 59 -10.17 -2.76 -0.65
C ILE A 59 -11.67 -2.95 -0.85
N ASP A 60 -12.22 -2.32 -1.88
CA ASP A 60 -13.65 -2.38 -2.23
C ASP A 60 -13.84 -2.32 -3.76
N GLY A 61 -15.01 -2.74 -4.24
CA GLY A 61 -15.36 -2.77 -5.66
C GLY A 61 -14.96 -4.05 -6.40
N VAL A 62 -14.56 -5.09 -5.68
CA VAL A 62 -14.24 -6.44 -6.17
C VAL A 62 -14.71 -7.51 -5.19
N ASP A 63 -14.87 -8.75 -5.66
CA ASP A 63 -15.24 -9.88 -4.80
C ASP A 63 -14.13 -10.26 -3.82
N ASP A 64 -14.51 -10.70 -2.63
CA ASP A 64 -13.60 -11.08 -1.54
C ASP A 64 -12.61 -12.18 -1.97
N ASP A 65 -13.05 -13.17 -2.76
CA ASP A 65 -12.17 -14.23 -3.30
C ASP A 65 -11.03 -13.67 -4.15
N LEU A 66 -11.28 -12.57 -4.87
CA LEU A 66 -10.25 -11.92 -5.68
C LEU A 66 -9.30 -11.10 -4.81
N ILE A 67 -9.82 -10.47 -3.76
CA ILE A 67 -9.03 -9.76 -2.75
C ILE A 67 -8.07 -10.73 -2.08
N ASP A 68 -8.55 -11.86 -1.58
CA ASP A 68 -7.73 -12.88 -0.89
C ASP A 68 -6.57 -13.35 -1.79
N ARG A 69 -6.85 -13.64 -3.07
CA ARG A 69 -5.83 -14.03 -4.03
C ARG A 69 -4.83 -12.90 -4.34
N ALA A 70 -5.29 -11.65 -4.39
CA ALA A 70 -4.40 -10.51 -4.58
C ALA A 70 -3.48 -10.32 -3.36
N VAL A 71 -4.00 -10.50 -2.15
CA VAL A 71 -3.21 -10.48 -0.91
C VAL A 71 -2.13 -11.56 -0.93
N GLU A 72 -2.45 -12.78 -1.39
CA GLU A 72 -1.48 -13.87 -1.54
C GLU A 72 -0.36 -13.51 -2.51
N ILE A 73 -0.68 -12.88 -3.66
CA ILE A 73 0.33 -12.43 -4.63
C ILE A 73 1.22 -11.36 -4.00
N VAL A 74 0.64 -10.31 -3.41
CA VAL A 74 1.42 -9.21 -2.82
C VAL A 74 2.31 -9.70 -1.69
N ARG A 75 1.83 -10.59 -0.82
CA ARG A 75 2.64 -11.22 0.22
C ARG A 75 3.74 -12.13 -0.36
N GLY A 76 3.41 -12.93 -1.37
CA GLY A 76 4.35 -13.84 -2.01
C GLY A 76 5.45 -13.12 -2.82
N GLU A 77 5.15 -11.97 -3.41
CA GLU A 77 6.15 -11.07 -4.01
C GLU A 77 7.09 -10.49 -2.94
N HIS A 78 6.56 -10.22 -1.74
CA HIS A 78 7.34 -9.72 -0.60
C HIS A 78 8.31 -10.79 -0.06
N ASP A 79 7.92 -12.06 -0.04
CA ASP A 79 8.77 -13.19 0.41
C ASP A 79 9.82 -13.62 -0.64
N ASN A 80 9.60 -13.35 -1.93
CA ASN A 80 10.55 -13.68 -3.01
C ASN A 80 11.66 -12.63 -3.21
N ALA A 81 11.63 -11.51 -2.48
CA ALA A 81 12.62 -10.44 -2.60
C ALA A 81 13.94 -10.71 -1.83
N GLU A 82 14.08 -11.85 -1.13
CA GLU A 82 15.28 -12.24 -0.35
C GLU A 82 16.05 -13.46 -0.91
N LEU A 83 16.24 -13.58 -2.23
CA LEU A 83 17.14 -14.58 -2.83
C LEU A 83 18.23 -13.98 -3.73
#